data_AF-A0A198YRR7-F1
#
_entry.id   AF-A0A198YRR7-F1
#
_cell.length_a   1.000
_cell.length_b   1.000
_cell.length_c   1.000
_cell.angle_alpha   90.00
_cell.angle_beta   90.00
_cell.angle_gamma   90.00
#
_symmetry.space_group_name_H-M   'P 1'
#
loop_
_entity.id
_entity.type
_entity.pdbx_description
1 polymer ?
#
loop_
_entity_poly.entity_id
_entity_poly.type
_entity_poly.pdbx_seq_one_letter_code
_entity_poly.pdbx_strand_id
1 'polypeptide(L)'
;MIEKKRSQKLKRLLSVQRHIERMAENDLAETSRQRVEVNVAMDDVILALGSMDPVHHAFSQNYADRFGRLTIKDQQLTGMQQIHEMRLTRERAKGDRLEDGMKEALEAERREADDNAVYDVIDQQFATPASSKLQKP
;
A
#
# COMPACT_ATOMS: atom_id res chain seq x y z
N MET A 1 -21.43 4.93 -24.69
CA MET A 1 -20.38 5.22 -23.68
C MET A 1 -19.08 4.60 -24.20
N ILE A 2 -17.98 5.35 -24.26
CA ILE A 2 -16.68 4.76 -24.64
C ILE A 2 -16.32 3.73 -23.57
N GLU A 3 -16.26 2.46 -23.95
CA GLU A 3 -15.90 1.39 -23.03
C GLU A 3 -14.47 1.61 -22.56
N LYS A 4 -14.29 1.77 -21.23
CA LYS A 4 -12.96 2.03 -20.68
C LYS A 4 -12.11 0.78 -20.82
N LYS A 5 -10.93 0.94 -21.44
CA LYS A 5 -9.89 -0.07 -21.55
C LYS A 5 -9.60 -0.74 -20.20
N ARG A 6 -9.30 -2.04 -20.20
CA ARG A 6 -9.09 -2.86 -18.99
C ARG A 6 -7.94 -2.32 -18.16
N SER A 7 -6.84 -1.93 -18.80
CA SER A 7 -5.68 -1.29 -18.15
C SER A 7 -6.07 -0.06 -17.32
N GLN A 8 -6.98 0.78 -17.84
CA GLN A 8 -7.44 1.97 -17.15
C GLN A 8 -8.31 1.65 -15.92
N LYS A 9 -9.13 0.59 -16.00
CA LYS A 9 -9.92 0.11 -14.85
C LYS A 9 -8.99 -0.40 -13.75
N LEU A 10 -7.99 -1.21 -14.12
CA LEU A 10 -7.00 -1.75 -13.19
C LEU A 10 -6.12 -0.65 -12.58
N LYS A 11 -5.74 0.36 -13.34
CA LYS A 11 -4.99 1.54 -12.84
C LYS A 11 -5.74 2.27 -11.73
N ARG A 12 -7.08 2.40 -11.83
CA ARG A 12 -7.89 3.02 -10.77
C ARG A 12 -7.93 2.16 -9.52
N LEU A 13 -8.11 0.84 -9.67
CA LEU A 13 -8.08 -0.10 -8.55
C LEU A 13 -6.71 -0.08 -7.86
N LEU A 14 -5.63 -0.08 -8.63
CA LEU A 14 -4.26 0.06 -8.11
C LEU A 14 -4.11 1.36 -7.31
N SER A 15 -4.62 2.49 -7.81
CA SER A 15 -4.55 3.77 -7.10
C SER A 15 -5.25 3.71 -5.73
N VAL A 16 -6.43 3.08 -5.66
CA VAL A 16 -7.14 2.88 -4.38
C VAL A 16 -6.34 1.93 -3.49
N GLN A 17 -5.82 0.84 -4.04
CA GLN A 17 -5.05 -0.14 -3.29
C GLN A 17 -3.76 0.46 -2.68
N ARG A 18 -3.02 1.30 -3.42
CA ARG A 18 -1.86 2.03 -2.90
C ARG A 18 -2.24 3.07 -1.84
N HIS A 19 -3.47 3.57 -1.84
CA HIS A 19 -3.96 4.40 -0.73
C HIS A 19 -4.24 3.56 0.52
N ILE A 20 -4.86 2.39 0.36
CA ILE A 20 -5.09 1.44 1.46
C ILE A 20 -3.77 0.97 2.07
N GLU A 21 -2.76 0.71 1.24
CA GLU A 21 -1.40 0.39 1.69
C GLU A 21 -0.83 1.50 2.59
N ARG A 22 -0.89 2.76 2.16
CA ARG A 22 -0.44 3.92 2.95
C ARG A 22 -1.20 4.08 4.26
N MET A 23 -2.50 3.78 4.28
CA MET A 23 -3.26 3.76 5.54
C MET A 23 -2.73 2.69 6.50
N ALA A 24 -2.50 1.46 6.00
CA ALA A 24 -1.95 0.39 6.82
C ALA A 24 -0.52 0.70 7.32
N GLU A 25 0.29 1.37 6.52
CA GLU A 25 1.61 1.87 6.92
C GLU A 25 1.52 2.95 8.00
N ASN A 26 0.57 3.87 7.89
CA ASN A 26 0.35 4.90 8.90
C ASN A 26 -0.12 4.30 10.23
N ASP A 27 -1.03 3.32 10.20
CA ASP A 27 -1.50 2.61 11.40
C ASP A 27 -0.32 1.88 12.11
N LEU A 28 0.58 1.27 11.33
CA LEU A 28 1.80 0.64 11.85
C LEU A 28 2.74 1.67 12.49
N ALA A 29 2.96 2.80 11.81
CA ALA A 29 3.81 3.88 12.31
C ALA A 29 3.25 4.49 13.61
N GLU A 30 1.93 4.68 13.69
CA GLU A 30 1.27 5.16 14.89
C GLU A 30 1.43 4.19 16.06
N THR A 31 1.19 2.89 15.83
CA THR A 31 1.37 1.87 16.87
C THR A 31 2.82 1.80 17.35
N SER A 32 3.78 1.89 16.41
CA SER A 32 5.21 1.93 16.73
C SER A 32 5.56 3.15 17.58
N ARG A 33 5.04 4.34 17.25
CA ARG A 33 5.22 5.56 18.04
C ARG A 33 4.67 5.40 19.46
N GLN A 34 3.45 4.88 19.60
CA GLN A 34 2.83 4.65 20.91
C GLN A 34 3.64 3.67 21.77
N ARG A 35 4.26 2.64 21.17
CA ARG A 35 5.15 1.74 21.89
C ARG A 35 6.40 2.43 22.41
N VAL A 36 7.01 3.31 21.61
CA VAL A 36 8.16 4.10 22.07
C VAL A 36 7.77 4.96 23.27
N GLU A 37 6.63 5.65 23.21
CA GLU A 37 6.13 6.46 24.32
C GLU A 37 5.87 5.63 25.59
N VAL A 38 5.31 4.43 25.46
CA VAL A 38 5.06 3.52 26.58
C VAL A 38 6.39 3.04 27.20
N ASN A 39 7.36 2.66 26.37
CA ASN A 39 8.67 2.21 26.87
C ASN A 39 9.42 3.33 27.60
N VAL A 40 9.42 4.55 27.07
CA VAL A 40 9.98 5.72 27.77
C VAL A 40 9.29 5.92 29.12
N ALA A 41 7.95 5.85 29.15
CA ALA A 41 7.20 5.99 30.41
C ALA A 41 7.46 4.85 31.40
N MET A 42 7.82 3.65 30.93
CA MET A 42 8.23 2.51 31.77
C MET A 42 9.62 2.76 32.37
N ASP A 43 10.56 3.23 31.56
CA ASP A 43 11.92 3.59 32.01
C ASP A 43 11.88 4.66 33.10
N ASP A 44 11.08 5.70 32.93
CA ASP A 44 10.88 6.76 33.94
C ASP A 44 10.36 6.21 35.27
N VAL A 45 9.46 5.22 35.24
CA VAL A 45 8.90 4.60 36.45
C VAL A 45 9.92 3.71 37.14
N ILE A 46 10.72 2.98 36.36
CA ILE A 46 11.82 2.17 36.89
C ILE A 46 12.84 3.08 37.60
N LEU A 47 13.19 4.22 37.00
CA LEU A 47 14.08 5.19 37.62
C LEU A 47 13.51 5.75 38.93
N ALA A 48 12.22 6.08 38.97
CA ALA A 48 11.57 6.54 40.18
C ALA A 48 11.51 5.45 41.27
N LEU A 49 11.24 4.20 40.91
CA LEU A 49 11.25 3.05 41.83
C LEU A 49 12.63 2.79 42.44
N GLY A 50 13.69 2.99 41.65
CA GLY A 50 15.08 2.83 42.09
C GLY A 50 15.67 4.06 42.79
N SER A 51 14.92 5.15 42.94
CA SER A 51 15.39 6.38 43.56
C SER A 51 15.53 6.25 45.08
N MET A 52 16.60 6.83 45.63
CA MET A 52 16.82 6.92 47.08
C MET A 52 16.12 8.13 47.71
N ASP A 53 15.40 8.94 46.93
CA ASP A 53 14.61 10.07 47.44
C ASP A 53 13.45 9.55 48.30
N PRO A 54 13.31 10.01 49.56
CA PRO A 54 12.19 9.63 50.42
C PRO A 54 10.81 9.90 49.82
N VAL A 55 10.66 10.93 48.98
CA VAL A 55 9.41 11.22 48.27
C VAL A 55 9.08 10.08 47.31
N HIS A 56 10.03 9.64 46.49
CA HIS A 56 9.81 8.53 45.55
C HIS A 56 9.55 7.20 46.27
N HIS A 57 10.25 6.94 47.38
CA HIS A 57 9.99 5.77 48.22
C HIS A 57 8.56 5.72 48.75
N ALA A 58 8.02 6.85 49.21
CA ALA A 58 6.63 6.94 49.69
C ALA A 58 5.59 6.59 48.61
N PHE A 59 5.93 6.75 47.33
CA PHE A 59 5.05 6.41 46.20
C PHE A 59 5.39 5.08 45.51
N SER A 60 6.28 4.27 46.06
CA SER A 60 6.75 2.99 45.48
C SER A 60 5.63 2.06 45.01
N GLN A 61 4.57 1.89 45.80
CA GLN A 61 3.41 1.08 45.41
C GLN A 61 2.70 1.64 44.18
N ASN A 62 2.50 2.96 44.11
CA ASN A 62 1.86 3.61 42.96
C ASN A 62 2.70 3.46 41.68
N TYR A 63 4.03 3.53 41.81
CA TYR A 63 4.92 3.29 40.69
C TYR A 63 4.87 1.84 40.21
N ALA A 64 4.86 0.87 41.12
CA ALA A 64 4.72 -0.55 40.77
C ALA A 64 3.40 -0.83 40.03
N ASP A 65 2.29 -0.27 40.52
CA ASP A 65 0.97 -0.38 39.86
C ASP A 65 0.98 0.27 38.47
N ARG A 66 1.57 1.47 38.34
CA ARG A 66 1.71 2.16 37.05
C ARG A 66 2.56 1.34 36.09
N PHE A 67 3.67 0.78 36.55
CA PHE A 67 4.54 -0.07 35.75
C PHE A 67 3.77 -1.29 35.24
N GLY A 68 3.03 -2.00 36.11
CA GLY A 68 2.20 -3.13 35.69
C GLY A 68 1.19 -2.79 34.60
N ARG A 69 0.52 -1.63 34.70
CA ARG A 69 -0.41 -1.14 33.67
C ARG A 69 0.31 -0.82 32.35
N LEU A 70 1.49 -0.22 32.41
CA LEU A 70 2.29 0.09 31.21
C LEU A 70 2.78 -1.19 30.52
N THR A 71 3.22 -2.20 31.28
CA THR A 71 3.61 -3.51 30.75
C THR A 71 2.47 -4.20 30.01
N ILE A 72 1.26 -4.20 30.59
CA ILE A 72 0.07 -4.75 29.92
C ILE A 72 -0.21 -3.98 28.62
N LYS A 73 -0.07 -2.65 28.65
CA LYS A 73 -0.25 -1.80 27.47
C LYS A 73 0.78 -2.10 26.38
N ASP A 74 2.07 -2.24 26.69
CA ASP A 74 3.09 -2.61 25.69
C ASP A 74 2.82 -3.99 25.09
N GLN A 75 2.36 -4.97 25.90
CA GLN A 75 1.98 -6.29 25.38
C GLN A 75 0.82 -6.20 24.39
N GLN A 76 -0.20 -5.40 24.68
CA GLN A 76 -1.31 -5.15 23.77
C GLN A 76 -0.84 -4.46 22.48
N LEU A 77 -0.03 -3.41 22.59
CA LEU A 77 0.52 -2.69 21.45
C LEU A 77 1.43 -3.57 20.59
N THR A 78 2.17 -4.50 21.19
CA THR A 78 2.98 -5.49 20.47
C THR A 78 2.09 -6.39 19.62
N GLY A 79 0.97 -6.89 20.17
CA GLY A 79 -0.01 -7.66 19.40
C GLY A 79 -0.64 -6.85 18.27
N MET A 80 -1.00 -5.58 18.52
CA MET A 80 -1.51 -4.68 17.48
C MET A 80 -0.50 -4.43 16.37
N GLN A 81 0.78 -4.23 16.72
CA GLN A 81 1.86 -4.02 15.76
C GLN A 81 1.96 -5.20 14.79
N GLN A 82 1.95 -6.44 15.29
CA GLN A 82 1.98 -7.65 14.46
C GLN A 82 0.79 -7.71 13.49
N ILE A 83 -0.40 -7.32 13.93
CA ILE A 83 -1.60 -7.25 13.08
C ILE A 83 -1.42 -6.19 11.98
N HIS A 84 -0.88 -5.01 12.31
CA HIS A 84 -0.63 -3.95 11.34
C HIS A 84 0.46 -4.35 10.32
N GLU A 85 1.52 -5.02 10.74
CA GLU A 85 2.55 -5.58 9.85
C GLU A 85 1.98 -6.63 8.88
N MET A 86 1.17 -7.55 9.40
CA MET A 86 0.46 -8.54 8.57
C MET A 86 -0.49 -7.85 7.58
N ARG A 87 -1.18 -6.79 7.99
CA ARG A 87 -2.07 -6.04 7.11
C ARG A 87 -1.27 -5.32 6.02
N LEU A 88 -0.19 -4.63 6.38
CA LEU A 88 0.67 -3.92 5.42
C LEU A 88 1.23 -4.87 4.35
N THR A 89 1.77 -6.01 4.77
CA THR A 89 2.31 -7.03 3.85
C THR A 89 1.24 -7.59 2.90
N ARG A 90 0.01 -7.83 3.40
CA ARG A 90 -1.12 -8.27 2.58
C ARG A 90 -1.55 -7.21 1.57
N GLU A 91 -1.66 -5.95 1.98
CA GLU A 91 -2.10 -4.89 1.09
C GLU A 91 -1.05 -4.52 0.04
N ARG A 92 0.25 -4.64 0.38
CA ARG A 92 1.37 -4.58 -0.58
C ARG A 92 1.24 -5.66 -1.66
N ALA A 93 1.11 -6.92 -1.25
CA ALA A 93 0.98 -8.03 -2.18
C ALA A 93 -0.25 -7.89 -3.12
N LYS A 94 -1.37 -7.34 -2.63
CA LYS A 94 -2.53 -7.02 -3.47
C LYS A 94 -2.22 -5.90 -4.47
N GLY A 95 -1.52 -4.84 -4.02
CA GLY A 95 -1.06 -3.75 -4.87
C GLY A 95 -0.20 -4.25 -6.02
N ASP A 96 0.77 -5.11 -5.71
CA ASP A 96 1.71 -5.64 -6.70
C ASP A 96 0.99 -6.51 -7.75
N ARG A 97 0.06 -7.39 -7.33
CA ARG A 97 -0.78 -8.15 -8.26
C ARG A 97 -1.63 -7.28 -9.17
N LEU A 98 -2.19 -6.19 -8.64
CA LEU A 98 -2.97 -5.24 -9.45
C LEU A 98 -2.09 -4.48 -10.44
N GLU A 99 -0.86 -4.16 -10.06
CA GLU A 99 0.10 -3.49 -10.91
C GLU A 99 0.54 -4.40 -12.07
N ASP A 100 0.85 -5.66 -11.77
CA ASP A 100 1.23 -6.64 -12.78
C ASP A 100 0.09 -6.87 -13.78
N GLY A 101 -1.13 -7.13 -13.29
CA GLY A 101 -2.29 -7.29 -14.16
C GLY A 101 -2.61 -6.05 -14.99
N MET A 102 -2.32 -4.85 -14.47
CA MET A 102 -2.47 -3.59 -15.20
C MET A 102 -1.44 -3.45 -16.32
N LYS A 103 -0.18 -3.83 -16.07
CA LYS A 103 0.89 -3.86 -17.10
C LYS A 103 0.57 -4.88 -18.19
N GLU A 104 0.16 -6.09 -17.82
CA GLU A 104 -0.24 -7.13 -18.78
C GLU A 104 -1.42 -6.68 -19.66
N ALA A 105 -2.44 -6.06 -19.07
CA ALA A 105 -3.58 -5.53 -19.81
C ALA A 105 -3.15 -4.40 -20.77
N LEU A 106 -2.23 -3.52 -20.33
CA LEU A 106 -1.72 -2.44 -21.16
C LEU A 106 -0.94 -2.99 -22.36
N GLU A 107 -0.12 -4.02 -22.17
CA GLU A 107 0.61 -4.66 -23.26
C GLU A 107 -0.31 -5.36 -24.25
N ALA A 108 -1.32 -6.10 -23.78
CA ALA A 108 -2.30 -6.74 -24.64
C ALA A 108 -3.06 -5.70 -25.48
N GLU A 109 -3.49 -4.61 -24.87
CA GLU A 109 -4.18 -3.50 -25.55
C GLU A 109 -3.29 -2.76 -26.56
N ARG A 110 -1.97 -2.73 -26.34
CA ARG A 110 -1.00 -2.18 -27.30
C ARG A 110 -0.82 -3.11 -28.48
N ARG A 111 -0.59 -4.41 -28.24
CA ARG A 111 -0.48 -5.41 -29.30
C ARG A 111 -1.72 -5.43 -30.20
N GLU A 112 -2.92 -5.43 -29.60
CA GLU A 112 -4.17 -5.37 -30.36
C GLU A 112 -4.27 -4.09 -31.20
N ALA A 113 -3.83 -2.94 -30.67
CA ALA A 113 -3.82 -1.69 -31.43
C ALA A 113 -2.80 -1.71 -32.59
N ASP A 114 -1.61 -2.29 -32.35
CA ASP A 114 -0.57 -2.43 -33.36
C ASP A 114 -1.02 -3.40 -34.48
N ASP A 115 -1.64 -4.53 -34.12
CA ASP A 115 -2.20 -5.49 -35.07
C ASP A 115 -3.32 -4.87 -35.92
N ASN A 116 -4.23 -4.10 -35.29
CA ASN A 116 -5.28 -3.37 -36.01
C ASN A 116 -4.70 -2.31 -36.97
N ALA A 117 -3.64 -1.61 -36.57
CA ALA A 117 -2.96 -0.65 -37.45
C ALA A 117 -2.33 -1.33 -38.68
N VAL A 118 -1.83 -2.57 -38.54
CA VAL A 118 -1.34 -3.35 -39.69
C VAL A 118 -2.48 -3.67 -40.66
N TYR A 119 -3.64 -4.11 -40.16
CA TYR A 119 -4.82 -4.33 -41.01
C TYR A 119 -5.27 -3.06 -41.73
N ASP A 120 -5.29 -1.92 -41.04
CA ASP A 120 -5.66 -0.62 -41.64
C ASP A 120 -4.70 -0.24 -42.79
N VAL A 121 -3.39 -0.50 -42.65
CA VAL A 121 -2.39 -0.24 -43.71
C VAL A 121 -2.59 -1.18 -44.90
N ILE A 122 -2.83 -2.47 -44.65
CA ILE A 122 -3.14 -3.45 -45.69
C ILE A 122 -4.40 -3.02 -46.44
N ASP A 123 -5.47 -2.71 -45.72
CA ASP A 123 -6.72 -2.25 -46.29
C ASP A 123 -6.51 -0.96 -47.09
N GLN A 124 -5.70 -0.01 -46.61
CA GLN A 124 -5.37 1.19 -47.38
C GLN A 124 -4.64 0.87 -48.69
N GLN A 125 -3.73 -0.10 -48.70
CA GLN A 125 -3.00 -0.54 -49.89
C GLN A 125 -3.90 -1.27 -50.91
N PHE A 126 -4.86 -2.06 -50.44
CA PHE A 126 -5.75 -2.85 -51.31
C PHE A 126 -7.07 -2.14 -51.66
N ALA A 127 -7.51 -1.17 -50.86
CA ALA A 127 -8.69 -0.36 -51.10
C ALA A 127 -8.46 0.78 -52.10
N THR A 128 -7.22 1.10 -52.49
CA THR A 128 -6.97 1.98 -53.63
C THR A 128 -7.33 1.27 -54.94
N PRO A 129 -8.42 1.63 -55.62
CA PRO A 129 -8.78 1.00 -56.89
C PRO A 129 -7.98 1.68 -58.00
N ALA A 130 -7.14 0.90 -58.69
CA ALA A 130 -6.88 1.02 -60.13
C ALA A 130 -6.61 2.44 -60.70
N SER A 131 -5.51 3.11 -60.30
CA SER A 131 -4.95 4.21 -61.12
C SER A 131 -4.27 3.70 -62.41
N SER A 132 -4.19 2.39 -62.65
CA SER A 132 -3.59 1.81 -63.88
C SER A 132 -4.56 1.71 -65.06
N LYS A 133 -5.81 2.18 -64.93
CA LYS A 133 -6.84 2.11 -65.99
C LYS A 133 -7.14 3.47 -66.66
N LEU A 134 -6.35 4.52 -66.43
CA LEU A 134 -6.55 5.86 -67.00
C LEU A 134 -5.66 6.23 -68.21
N GLN A 135 -4.96 5.28 -68.83
CA GLN A 135 -4.41 5.50 -70.18
C GLN A 135 -5.44 5.06 -71.23
N LYS A 136 -6.15 6.04 -71.78
CA LYS A 136 -6.86 5.95 -73.07
C LYS A 136 -6.02 6.65 -74.16
N PRO A 137 -6.17 6.23 -75.42
CA PRO A 137 -5.13 6.25 -76.48
C PRO A 137 -4.66 7.63 -76.92
#